data_AF-A0A536FJF4-F1
#
_entry.id   AF-A0A536FJF4-F1
#
_cell.length_a   1.000
_cell.length_b   1.000
_cell.length_c   1.000
_cell.angle_alpha   90.00
_cell.angle_beta   90.00
_cell.angle_gamma   90.00
#
_symmetry.space_group_name_H-M   'P 1'
#
loop_
_entity.id
_entity.type
_entity.pdbx_description
1 polymer ?
#
loop_
_entity_poly.entity_id
_entity_poly.type
_entity_poly.pdbx_seq_one_letter_code
_entity_poly.pdbx_strand_id
1 'polypeptide(L)'
;YREEIDRLVAANDGLLVSHTLTREKPAGWSGYTRRIDAAMVKEVAWPKAQTPAVFVCGPTPFVETAADLLVGLEYDPLWIKTER
;
A
#
# COMPACT_ATOMS: atom_id res chain seq x y z
N TYR A 1 -5.95 2.01 -14.92
CA TYR A 1 -5.50 3.36 -14.55
C TYR A 1 -3.98 3.54 -14.54
N ARG A 2 -3.15 2.68 -15.18
CA ARG A 2 -1.67 2.81 -15.11
C ARG A 2 -1.17 4.17 -15.61
N GLU A 3 -1.48 4.51 -16.85
CA GLU A 3 -1.02 5.76 -17.47
C GLU A 3 -1.51 7.01 -16.74
N GLU A 4 -2.72 6.96 -16.18
CA GLU A 4 -3.28 8.04 -15.38
C GLU A 4 -2.51 8.25 -14.07
N ILE A 5 -2.24 7.16 -13.35
CA ILE A 5 -1.44 7.19 -12.11
C ILE A 5 -0.02 7.67 -12.41
N ASP A 6 0.59 7.19 -13.50
CA ASP A 6 1.95 7.62 -13.90
C ASP A 6 1.99 9.12 -14.22
N ARG A 7 0.94 9.69 -14.83
CA ARG A 7 0.81 11.14 -15.03
C ARG A 7 0.69 11.91 -13.72
N LEU A 8 -0.06 11.40 -12.74
CA LEU A 8 -0.16 12.03 -11.42
C LEU A 8 1.17 12.00 -10.67
N VAL A 9 1.89 10.87 -10.70
CA VAL A 9 3.23 10.77 -10.11
C VAL A 9 4.21 11.75 -10.77
N ALA A 10 4.12 11.94 -12.10
CA ALA A 10 4.96 12.88 -12.83
C ALA A 10 4.73 14.36 -12.45
N ALA A 11 3.60 14.70 -11.81
CA ALA A 11 3.37 16.04 -11.26
C ALA A 11 4.30 16.36 -10.06
N ASN A 12 4.85 15.33 -9.40
CA ASN A 12 5.84 15.43 -8.33
C ASN A 12 5.40 16.33 -7.16
N ASP A 13 4.13 16.22 -6.77
CA ASP A 13 3.48 17.00 -5.71
C ASP A 13 3.33 16.23 -4.38
N GLY A 14 4.08 15.13 -4.24
CA GLY A 14 4.10 14.29 -3.04
C GLY A 14 3.39 12.94 -3.16
N LEU A 15 2.79 12.64 -4.31
CA LEU A 15 2.25 11.31 -4.59
C LEU A 15 3.38 10.30 -4.89
N LEU A 16 3.49 9.28 -4.04
CA LEU A 16 4.37 8.13 -4.25
C LEU A 16 3.53 6.88 -4.51
N VAL A 17 3.91 6.09 -5.51
CA VAL A 17 3.17 4.88 -5.89
C VAL A 17 4.12 3.69 -5.94
N SER A 18 3.75 2.63 -5.23
CA SER A 18 4.40 1.33 -5.29
C SER A 18 3.42 0.29 -5.81
N HIS A 19 3.83 -0.47 -6.82
CA HIS A 19 3.01 -1.54 -7.38
C HIS A 19 3.55 -2.91 -6.98
N THR A 20 2.65 -3.87 -6.75
CA THR A 20 3.01 -5.27 -6.54
C THR A 20 2.17 -6.21 -7.41
N LEU A 21 2.80 -7.23 -8.00
CA LEU A 21 2.14 -8.28 -8.79
C LEU A 21 2.35 -9.63 -8.11
N THR A 22 1.30 -10.44 -7.96
CA THR A 22 1.36 -11.67 -7.14
C THR A 22 1.38 -12.97 -7.94
N ARG A 23 1.21 -12.91 -9.26
CA ARG A 23 1.11 -14.10 -10.13
C ARG A 23 2.20 -14.12 -11.19
N GLU A 24 2.25 -13.10 -12.02
CA GLU A 24 3.19 -13.01 -13.13
C GLU A 24 3.92 -11.68 -13.13
N LYS A 25 5.17 -11.74 -13.56
CA LYS A 25 6.07 -10.60 -13.70
C LYS A 25 6.32 -10.37 -15.19
N PRO A 26 5.78 -9.30 -15.80
CA PRO A 26 6.10 -8.99 -17.19
C PRO A 26 7.57 -8.59 -17.34
N ALA A 27 8.10 -8.71 -18.57
CA ALA A 27 9.44 -8.24 -18.90
C ALA A 27 9.56 -6.73 -18.58
N GLY A 28 10.68 -6.35 -17.97
CA GLY A 28 10.92 -4.96 -17.53
C GLY A 28 10.24 -4.57 -16.22
N TRP A 29 9.53 -5.47 -15.53
CA TRP A 29 8.94 -5.16 -14.23
C TRP A 29 9.99 -4.92 -13.14
N SER A 30 9.92 -3.76 -12.50
CA SER A 30 10.81 -3.33 -11.42
C SER A 30 10.11 -3.21 -10.05
N GLY A 31 8.78 -3.34 -10.00
CA GLY A 31 8.01 -3.29 -8.76
C GLY A 31 8.09 -4.58 -7.94
N TYR A 32 7.32 -4.60 -6.85
CA TYR A 32 7.23 -5.78 -5.98
C TYR A 32 6.55 -6.96 -6.69
N THR A 33 6.84 -8.16 -6.20
CA THR A 33 6.30 -9.42 -6.75
C THR A 33 5.67 -10.31 -5.67
N ARG A 34 5.12 -9.70 -4.61
CA ARG A 34 4.62 -10.39 -3.40
C ARG A 34 3.33 -9.77 -2.88
N ARG A 35 2.61 -10.47 -2.00
CA ARG A 35 1.48 -9.84 -1.28
C ARG A 35 2.03 -8.79 -0.30
N ILE A 36 1.17 -7.87 0.14
CA ILE A 36 1.54 -6.90 1.17
C ILE A 36 2.07 -7.62 2.42
N ASP A 37 3.16 -7.12 2.98
CA ASP A 37 3.80 -7.65 4.17
C ASP A 37 4.45 -6.53 5.00
N ALA A 38 4.92 -6.88 6.20
CA ALA A 38 5.46 -5.92 7.15
C ALA A 38 6.68 -5.17 6.61
N ALA A 39 7.53 -5.85 5.83
CA ALA A 39 8.72 -5.24 5.24
C ALA A 39 8.31 -4.21 4.18
N MET A 40 7.37 -4.55 3.30
CA MET A 40 6.84 -3.64 2.29
C MET A 40 6.23 -2.39 2.93
N VAL A 41 5.38 -2.54 3.95
CA VAL A 41 4.75 -1.39 4.61
C VAL A 41 5.81 -0.47 5.24
N LYS A 42 6.85 -1.02 5.86
CA LYS A 42 7.95 -0.21 6.42
C LYS A 42 8.77 0.52 5.36
N GLU A 43 8.86 -0.03 4.15
CA GLU A 43 9.57 0.58 3.02
C GLU A 43 8.77 1.71 2.36
N VAL A 44 7.45 1.56 2.23
CA VAL A 44 6.63 2.45 1.36
C VAL A 44 5.68 3.37 2.10
N ALA A 45 5.32 3.08 3.36
CA ALA A 45 4.34 3.87 4.10
C ALA A 45 5.00 4.91 5.00
N TRP A 46 4.24 5.95 5.33
CA TRP A 46 4.66 6.97 6.30
C TRP A 46 4.87 6.34 7.69
N PRO A 47 5.90 6.75 8.45
CA PRO A 47 6.11 6.24 9.80
C PRO A 47 4.87 6.45 10.69
N LYS A 48 4.50 5.43 11.47
CA LYS A 48 3.39 5.50 12.44
C LYS A 48 3.45 6.72 13.37
N ALA A 49 4.66 7.20 13.68
CA ALA A 49 4.89 8.37 14.55
C ALA A 49 4.32 9.67 13.98
N GLN A 50 4.01 9.70 12.68
CA GLN A 50 3.34 10.82 12.02
C GLN A 50 1.80 10.69 12.06
N THR A 51 1.27 9.65 12.71
CA THR A 51 -0.17 9.36 12.81
C THR A 51 -0.88 9.45 11.45
N PRO A 52 -0.39 8.74 10.41
CA PRO A 52 -0.99 8.85 9.08
C PRO A 52 -2.39 8.24 9.08
N ALA A 53 -3.31 8.86 8.34
CA ALA A 53 -4.55 8.21 7.95
C ALA A 53 -4.24 7.11 6.92
N VAL A 54 -4.71 5.90 7.16
CA VAL A 54 -4.49 4.74 6.28
C VAL A 54 -5.82 4.25 5.75
N PHE A 55 -5.94 4.14 4.43
CA PHE A 55 -7.14 3.68 3.76
C PHE A 55 -6.86 2.36 3.04
N VAL A 56 -7.70 1.35 3.26
CA VAL A 56 -7.55 0.01 2.69
C VAL A 56 -8.88 -0.41 2.06
N CYS A 57 -8.83 -0.81 0.79
CA CYS A 57 -9.97 -1.33 0.04
C CYS A 57 -9.57 -2.58 -0.74
N GLY A 58 -10.51 -3.51 -0.93
CA GLY A 58 -10.32 -4.71 -1.72
C GLY A 58 -11.18 -5.87 -1.21
N PRO A 59 -10.96 -7.09 -1.70
CA PRO A 59 -11.69 -8.26 -1.22
C PRO A 59 -11.53 -8.44 0.30
N THR A 60 -12.59 -8.90 0.99
CA THR A 60 -12.60 -9.08 2.45
C THR A 60 -11.32 -9.73 3.02
N PRO A 61 -10.81 -10.86 2.47
CA PRO A 61 -9.61 -11.48 3.03
C PRO A 61 -8.35 -10.61 2.92
N PHE A 62 -8.26 -9.78 1.88
CA PHE A 62 -7.16 -8.84 1.71
C PHE A 62 -7.26 -7.70 2.73
N VAL A 63 -8.44 -7.10 2.86
CA VAL A 63 -8.66 -5.98 3.79
C VAL A 63 -8.39 -6.40 5.23
N GLU A 64 -8.85 -7.58 5.64
CA GLU A 64 -8.59 -8.14 6.97
C GLU A 64 -7.10 -8.37 7.20
N THR A 65 -6.42 -9.03 6.26
CA THR A 65 -4.96 -9.26 6.35
C THR A 65 -4.17 -7.95 6.44
N ALA A 66 -4.53 -6.94 5.65
CA ALA A 66 -3.85 -5.65 5.64
C ALA A 66 -4.12 -4.84 6.91
N ALA A 67 -5.36 -4.86 7.45
CA ALA A 67 -5.68 -4.20 8.70
C ALA A 67 -4.93 -4.83 9.88
N ASP A 68 -4.92 -6.15 9.98
CA ASP A 68 -4.19 -6.88 11.02
C ASP A 68 -2.68 -6.59 10.96
N LEU A 69 -2.13 -6.52 9.74
CA LEU A 69 -0.74 -6.16 9.51
C LEU A 69 -0.41 -4.75 10.03
N LEU A 70 -1.25 -3.76 9.72
CA LEU A 70 -1.05 -2.38 10.13
C LEU A 70 -1.14 -2.23 11.65
N VAL A 71 -2.10 -2.91 12.29
CA VAL A 71 -2.21 -2.94 13.76
C VAL A 71 -0.99 -3.63 14.38
N GLY A 72 -0.52 -4.75 13.81
CA GLY A 72 0.70 -5.41 14.24
C GLY A 72 1.98 -4.58 14.07
N LEU A 73 1.94 -3.57 13.19
CA LEU A 73 2.99 -2.55 13.03
C LEU A 73 2.78 -1.33 13.94
N GLU A 74 1.80 -1.38 14.84
CA GLU A 74 1.47 -0.33 15.81
C GLU A 74 0.98 0.97 15.18
N TYR A 75 0.32 0.90 14.02
CA TYR A 75 -0.53 2.01 13.54
C TYR A 75 -1.78 2.11 14.42
N ASP A 76 -2.24 3.33 14.66
CA ASP A 76 -3.45 3.57 15.46
C ASP A 76 -4.69 3.04 14.72
N PRO A 77 -5.42 2.06 15.29
CA PRO A 77 -6.62 1.50 14.66
C PRO A 77 -7.69 2.55 14.35
N LEU A 78 -7.76 3.66 15.10
CA LEU A 78 -8.72 4.74 14.85
C LEU A 78 -8.45 5.45 13.51
N TRP A 79 -7.21 5.40 13.02
CA TRP A 79 -6.78 6.02 11.76
C TRP A 79 -6.70 5.05 10.59
N ILE A 80 -7.00 3.76 10.80
CA ILE A 80 -7.12 2.75 9.75
C ILE A 80 -8.59 2.68 9.30
N LYS A 81 -8.86 3.04 8.05
CA LYS A 81 -10.19 3.04 7.46
C LYS A 81 -10.28 1.95 6.41
N THR A 82 -11.20 1.01 6.61
CA THR A 82 -11.39 -0.14 5.72
C THR A 82 -12.71 -0.04 4.96
N GLU A 83 -12.67 -0.33 3.66
CA GLU A 83 -13.85 -0.58 2.82
C GLU A 83 -13.76 -2.01 2.29
N ARG A 84 -14.86 -2.77 2.39
CA ARG A 84 -14.92 -4.20 2.05
C ARG A 84 -16.02 -4.46 1.04
#